data_AF-A0AAD8Y9U0-F1
#
_entry.id   AF-A0AAD8Y9U0-F1
#
_cell.length_a   1.000
_cell.length_b   1.000
_cell.length_c   1.000
_cell.angle_alpha   90.00
_cell.angle_beta   90.00
_cell.angle_gamma   90.00
#
_symmetry.space_group_name_H-M   'P 1'
#
loop_
_entity.id
_entity.type
_entity.pdbx_description
1 polymer ?
#
loop_
_entity_poly.entity_id
_entity_poly.type
_entity_poly.pdbx_seq_one_letter_code
_entity_poly.pdbx_strand_id
1 'polypeptide(L)'
;MEPVLSSSAPPQYNSQSIINTAEETLQTSGVSAAQTVYKSALLEWVDDVTMGDTIDKESVKGEIANLWLAYADLNRRSNLFKSATEVYEQAINCPVGGEVGKIWMEYVHFLEERGRPRTAQKLYLRALVEGNDGDGPSVKDVADQNLLWNEFLRMMQSLRKNPDLTLEDLKSAVEHERGAQVDISTTIMQPEAVASAADSSASNTAEQRPAKRSRWDKKTPEQIETLSAGSIDTAASVVFATSKNMPPEVETLWHARDGGSMPCKPEPALFSASPPKLGDPSGKDLVGIETAVKLLQMLTSKTHDGKSLGSALLELCHACWMMTALKEEEAVKANEALEKKITTDTEALESNLAARASVAGGAMAAVQHANEQERNQFIMQCTVQREQLLAFSAWEFRKLLYTQQIILSSAKLPYFDGPSVDSASINVQAKVCSILHSAFYLRARVGEENHVKMLTKQLENLQKIASTVVKSEPVQQQHPAQLQMQLQQHQQLPYQQPPPNFPLPPPMPPQMFQHPQQGQQMTGYYGQQMH
;
A
#
# COMPACT_ATOMS: atom_id res chain seq x y z
N MET A 1 -10.49 40.81 -23.12
CA MET A 1 -11.44 39.72 -22.80
C MET A 1 -11.36 38.74 -23.95
N GLU A 2 -10.46 37.77 -23.87
CA GLU A 2 -10.45 36.66 -24.82
C GLU A 2 -11.58 35.69 -24.45
N PRO A 3 -12.28 35.10 -25.43
CA PRO A 3 -13.32 34.12 -25.15
C PRO A 3 -12.68 32.87 -24.55
N VAL A 4 -13.04 32.54 -23.31
CA VAL A 4 -12.71 31.26 -22.68
C VAL A 4 -13.33 30.17 -23.55
N LEU A 5 -12.49 29.47 -24.30
CA LEU A 5 -12.88 28.27 -25.04
C LEU A 5 -13.37 27.26 -23.99
N SER A 6 -14.68 27.03 -23.96
CA SER A 6 -15.27 25.92 -23.22
C SER A 6 -14.61 24.63 -23.70
N SER A 7 -13.63 24.15 -22.94
CA SER A 7 -12.94 22.88 -23.17
C SER A 7 -13.99 21.77 -23.13
N SER A 8 -14.44 21.31 -24.29
CA SER A 8 -15.31 20.14 -24.38
C SER A 8 -14.49 18.91 -24.02
N ALA A 9 -14.99 18.08 -23.11
CA ALA A 9 -14.38 16.80 -22.77
C ALA A 9 -14.03 16.01 -24.04
N PRO A 10 -12.89 15.29 -24.08
CA PRO A 10 -12.57 14.43 -25.20
C PRO A 10 -13.73 13.46 -25.49
N PRO A 11 -14.06 13.16 -26.76
CA PRO A 11 -15.25 12.37 -27.11
C PRO A 11 -15.35 10.99 -26.44
N GLN A 12 -14.22 10.42 -26.03
CA GLN A 12 -14.14 9.15 -25.31
C GLN A 12 -14.69 9.22 -23.87
N TYR A 13 -14.68 10.41 -23.26
CA TYR A 13 -15.20 10.66 -21.91
C TYR A 13 -16.61 11.26 -21.97
N ASN A 14 -17.54 10.56 -22.64
CA ASN A 14 -18.93 11.00 -22.75
C ASN A 14 -19.82 10.20 -21.80
N SER A 15 -20.20 10.80 -20.66
CA SER A 15 -20.97 10.11 -19.62
C SER A 15 -22.32 9.59 -20.15
N GLN A 16 -22.95 10.31 -21.07
CA GLN A 16 -24.24 9.92 -21.64
C GLN A 16 -24.16 8.58 -22.40
N SER A 17 -23.03 8.29 -23.07
CA SER A 17 -22.85 7.01 -23.76
C SER A 17 -22.89 5.84 -22.78
N ILE A 18 -22.16 5.95 -21.66
CA ILE A 18 -22.13 4.90 -20.63
C ILE A 18 -23.48 4.78 -19.93
N ILE A 19 -24.16 5.90 -19.66
CA ILE A 19 -25.50 5.93 -19.07
C ILE A 19 -26.49 5.17 -19.96
N ASN A 20 -26.48 5.43 -21.27
CA ASN A 20 -27.33 4.74 -22.23
C ASN A 20 -27.06 3.22 -22.24
N THR A 21 -25.78 2.82 -22.27
CA THR A 21 -25.37 1.41 -22.22
C THR A 21 -25.80 0.76 -20.91
N ALA A 22 -25.69 1.45 -19.77
CA ALA A 22 -26.10 0.93 -18.47
C ALA A 22 -27.63 0.78 -18.39
N GLU A 23 -28.42 1.69 -18.97
CA GLU A 23 -29.88 1.60 -19.00
C GLU A 23 -30.36 0.46 -19.93
N GLU A 24 -29.73 0.26 -21.09
CA GLU A 24 -29.98 -0.90 -21.95
C GLU A 24 -29.62 -2.22 -21.23
N THR A 25 -28.50 -2.23 -20.52
CA THR A 25 -28.06 -3.38 -19.70
C THR A 25 -29.01 -3.64 -18.54
N LEU A 26 -29.59 -2.59 -17.94
CA LEU A 26 -30.58 -2.70 -16.88
C LEU A 26 -31.84 -3.43 -17.39
N GLN A 27 -32.31 -3.07 -18.59
CA GLN A 27 -33.50 -3.68 -19.20
C GLN A 27 -33.27 -5.15 -19.59
N THR A 28 -32.06 -5.50 -20.03
CA THR A 28 -31.75 -6.84 -20.55
C THR A 28 -31.22 -7.81 -19.49
N SER A 29 -30.36 -7.33 -18.60
CA SER A 29 -29.52 -8.14 -17.72
C SER A 29 -29.67 -7.81 -16.23
N GLY A 30 -30.48 -6.80 -15.90
CA GLY A 30 -30.83 -6.41 -14.54
C GLY A 30 -29.81 -5.48 -13.86
N VAL A 31 -30.16 -5.07 -12.63
CA VAL A 31 -29.46 -4.02 -11.88
C VAL A 31 -27.97 -4.33 -11.71
N SER A 32 -27.60 -5.54 -11.28
CA SER A 32 -26.20 -5.90 -11.03
C SER A 32 -25.30 -5.75 -12.26
N ALA A 33 -25.82 -6.05 -13.45
CA ALA A 33 -25.08 -5.90 -14.69
C ALA A 33 -24.90 -4.41 -15.03
N ALA A 34 -25.95 -3.60 -14.91
CA ALA A 34 -25.88 -2.15 -15.09
C ALA A 34 -24.91 -1.47 -14.11
N GLN A 35 -24.88 -1.89 -12.84
CA GLN A 35 -23.90 -1.42 -11.86
C GLN A 35 -22.46 -1.73 -12.29
N THR A 36 -22.23 -2.87 -12.95
CA THR A 36 -20.90 -3.27 -13.44
C THR A 36 -20.43 -2.37 -14.58
N VAL A 37 -21.34 -1.92 -15.45
CA VAL A 37 -21.04 -0.96 -16.53
C VAL A 37 -20.52 0.35 -15.94
N TYR A 38 -21.24 0.94 -14.97
CA TYR A 38 -20.81 2.16 -14.29
C TYR A 38 -19.45 1.99 -13.58
N LYS A 39 -19.29 0.93 -12.79
CA LYS A 39 -18.05 0.66 -12.05
C LYS A 39 -16.84 0.51 -12.97
N SER A 40 -17.01 -0.18 -14.10
CA SER A 40 -15.92 -0.41 -15.05
C SER A 40 -15.50 0.90 -15.71
N ALA A 41 -16.46 1.70 -16.17
CA ALA A 41 -16.19 3.00 -16.79
C ALA A 41 -15.57 4.00 -15.81
N LEU A 42 -16.10 4.09 -14.59
CA LEU A 42 -15.55 4.97 -13.55
C LEU A 42 -14.11 4.59 -13.19
N LEU A 43 -13.81 3.30 -13.07
CA LEU A 43 -12.45 2.84 -12.78
C LEU A 43 -11.49 3.18 -13.92
N GLU A 44 -11.88 2.90 -15.16
CA GLU A 44 -11.08 3.22 -16.35
C GLU A 44 -10.82 4.73 -16.46
N TRP A 45 -11.85 5.56 -16.34
CA TRP A 45 -11.71 7.00 -16.52
C TRP A 45 -10.94 7.68 -15.39
N VAL A 46 -11.13 7.22 -14.14
CA VAL A 46 -10.36 7.75 -13.01
C VAL A 46 -8.90 7.29 -13.11
N ASP A 47 -8.63 6.03 -13.46
CA ASP A 47 -7.26 5.53 -13.68
C ASP A 47 -6.57 6.33 -14.80
N ASP A 48 -7.24 6.55 -15.93
CA ASP A 48 -6.69 7.30 -17.07
C ASP A 48 -6.28 8.73 -16.69
N VAL A 49 -7.12 9.43 -15.92
CA VAL A 49 -6.86 10.82 -15.50
C VAL A 49 -5.81 10.90 -14.39
N THR A 50 -5.76 9.91 -13.49
CA THR A 50 -4.82 9.92 -12.36
C THR A 50 -3.44 9.40 -12.72
N MET A 51 -3.35 8.50 -13.70
CA MET A 51 -2.11 7.84 -14.11
C MET A 51 -1.59 8.32 -15.48
N GLY A 52 -2.41 8.99 -16.28
CA GLY A 52 -2.05 9.47 -17.60
C GLY A 52 -1.61 10.93 -17.60
N ASP A 53 -0.41 11.20 -18.12
CA ASP A 53 0.14 12.56 -18.21
C ASP A 53 -0.54 13.46 -19.27
N THR A 54 -1.40 12.89 -20.12
CA THR A 54 -1.90 13.57 -21.33
C THR A 54 -3.31 14.12 -21.23
N ILE A 55 -4.08 13.75 -20.20
CA ILE A 55 -5.48 14.13 -20.09
C ILE A 55 -5.61 15.27 -19.08
N ASP A 56 -6.16 16.39 -19.53
CA ASP A 56 -6.50 17.49 -18.63
C ASP A 56 -7.63 17.07 -17.67
N LYS A 57 -7.30 16.94 -16.38
CA LYS A 57 -8.23 16.61 -15.29
C LYS A 57 -9.47 17.48 -15.32
N GLU A 58 -9.31 18.77 -15.59
CA GLU A 58 -10.40 19.75 -15.59
C GLU A 58 -11.41 19.51 -16.71
N SER A 59 -10.96 19.01 -17.86
CA SER A 59 -11.82 18.70 -18.99
C SER A 59 -12.74 17.47 -18.76
N VAL A 60 -12.34 16.53 -17.90
CA VAL A 60 -13.04 15.24 -17.69
C VAL A 60 -13.79 15.17 -16.36
N LYS A 61 -13.43 16.00 -15.37
CA LYS A 61 -14.02 15.94 -14.01
C LYS A 61 -15.55 16.01 -13.99
N GLY A 62 -16.15 16.83 -14.86
CA GLY A 62 -17.61 16.99 -14.95
C GLY A 62 -18.31 15.72 -15.46
N GLU A 63 -17.69 15.02 -16.40
CA GLU A 63 -18.22 13.78 -16.97
C GLU A 63 -18.11 12.62 -15.97
N ILE A 64 -17.00 12.53 -15.24
CA ILE A 64 -16.85 11.57 -14.12
C ILE A 64 -17.89 11.84 -13.03
N ALA A 65 -18.12 13.10 -12.67
CA ALA A 65 -19.14 13.47 -11.70
C ALA A 65 -20.56 13.07 -12.16
N ASN A 66 -20.89 13.30 -13.45
CA ASN A 66 -22.17 12.88 -14.01
C ASN A 66 -22.34 11.34 -13.98
N LEU A 67 -21.28 10.57 -14.22
CA LEU A 67 -21.34 9.10 -14.09
C LEU A 67 -21.59 8.65 -12.66
N TRP A 68 -20.91 9.24 -11.67
CA TRP A 68 -21.16 8.93 -10.26
C TRP A 68 -22.61 9.21 -9.86
N LEU A 69 -23.16 10.35 -10.28
CA LEU A 69 -24.55 10.73 -10.03
C LEU A 69 -25.54 9.76 -10.68
N ALA A 70 -25.33 9.41 -11.94
CA ALA A 70 -26.18 8.43 -12.63
C ALA A 70 -26.09 7.04 -11.98
N TYR A 71 -24.90 6.65 -11.49
CA TYR A 71 -24.73 5.40 -10.78
C TYR A 71 -25.47 5.41 -9.42
N ALA A 72 -25.41 6.51 -8.67
CA ALA A 72 -26.15 6.66 -7.43
C ALA A 72 -27.67 6.63 -7.68
N ASP A 73 -28.13 7.33 -8.73
CA ASP A 73 -29.54 7.35 -9.14
C ASP A 73 -30.06 5.95 -9.52
N LEU A 74 -29.29 5.15 -10.27
CA LEU A 74 -29.64 3.75 -10.55
C LEU A 74 -29.95 2.97 -9.27
N ASN A 75 -29.12 3.14 -8.23
CA ASN A 75 -29.31 2.48 -6.95
C ASN A 75 -30.53 3.03 -6.20
N ARG A 76 -30.78 4.35 -6.27
CA ARG A 76 -31.99 4.98 -5.69
C ARG A 76 -33.26 4.44 -6.36
N ARG A 77 -33.34 4.46 -7.70
CA ARG A 77 -34.47 3.92 -8.48
C ARG A 77 -34.72 2.43 -8.21
N SER A 78 -33.67 1.68 -7.90
CA SER A 78 -33.73 0.26 -7.55
C SER A 78 -34.03 -0.01 -6.07
N ASN A 79 -34.32 1.04 -5.27
CA ASN A 79 -34.53 0.96 -3.81
C ASN A 79 -33.33 0.40 -3.01
N LEU A 80 -32.12 0.45 -3.57
CA LEU A 80 -30.87 0.01 -2.94
C LEU A 80 -30.22 1.16 -2.17
N PHE A 81 -30.91 1.72 -1.17
CA PHE A 81 -30.48 2.94 -0.48
C PHE A 81 -29.10 2.85 0.20
N LYS A 82 -28.73 1.65 0.71
CA LYS A 82 -27.40 1.43 1.29
C LYS A 82 -26.31 1.56 0.21
N SER A 83 -26.50 0.87 -0.91
CA SER A 83 -25.59 0.97 -2.06
C SER A 83 -25.55 2.37 -2.64
N ALA A 84 -26.68 3.09 -2.72
CA ALA A 84 -26.68 4.50 -3.14
C ALA A 84 -25.83 5.38 -2.20
N THR A 85 -25.93 5.16 -0.89
CA THR A 85 -25.08 5.86 0.11
C THR A 85 -23.60 5.55 -0.12
N GLU A 86 -23.24 4.28 -0.30
CA GLU A 86 -21.86 3.87 -0.59
C GLU A 86 -21.31 4.48 -1.88
N VAL A 87 -22.15 4.61 -2.91
CA VAL A 87 -21.78 5.23 -4.19
C VAL A 87 -21.54 6.73 -4.00
N TYR A 88 -22.40 7.45 -3.26
CA TYR A 88 -22.15 8.85 -2.96
C TYR A 88 -20.88 9.07 -2.13
N GLU A 89 -20.63 8.22 -1.12
CA GLU A 89 -19.39 8.27 -0.33
C GLU A 89 -18.16 8.03 -1.20
N GLN A 90 -18.21 7.07 -2.14
CA GLN A 90 -17.12 6.87 -3.10
C GLN A 90 -16.95 8.06 -4.04
N ALA A 91 -18.05 8.68 -4.48
CA ALA A 91 -18.03 9.82 -5.38
C ALA A 91 -17.37 11.05 -4.75
N ILE A 92 -17.70 11.39 -3.50
CA ILE A 92 -17.09 12.54 -2.81
C ILE A 92 -15.62 12.30 -2.42
N ASN A 93 -15.20 11.04 -2.28
CA ASN A 93 -13.81 10.67 -2.03
C ASN A 93 -13.02 10.40 -3.33
N CYS A 94 -13.63 10.59 -4.51
CA CYS A 94 -12.96 10.39 -5.78
C CYS A 94 -11.93 11.50 -6.02
N PRO A 95 -10.67 11.20 -6.34
CA PRO A 95 -9.61 12.21 -6.51
C PRO A 95 -9.86 13.18 -7.68
N VAL A 96 -10.72 12.78 -8.62
CA VAL A 96 -11.06 13.57 -9.81
C VAL A 96 -12.41 14.26 -9.65
N GLY A 97 -13.47 13.49 -9.38
CA GLY A 97 -14.84 14.00 -9.30
C GLY A 97 -15.23 14.59 -7.95
N GLY A 98 -14.52 14.26 -6.87
CA GLY A 98 -14.91 14.60 -5.49
C GLY A 98 -14.93 16.09 -5.18
N GLU A 99 -14.26 16.92 -5.99
CA GLU A 99 -14.24 18.38 -5.84
C GLU A 99 -15.45 19.08 -6.50
N VAL A 100 -16.29 18.34 -7.24
CA VAL A 100 -17.45 18.89 -7.98
C VAL A 100 -18.65 19.06 -7.05
N GLY A 101 -19.10 20.31 -6.85
CA GLY A 101 -20.15 20.63 -5.88
C GLY A 101 -21.49 19.97 -6.15
N LYS A 102 -21.81 19.68 -7.42
CA LYS A 102 -23.02 18.96 -7.80
C LYS A 102 -23.14 17.56 -7.15
N ILE A 103 -22.03 16.85 -6.93
CA ILE A 103 -22.04 15.54 -6.25
C ILE A 103 -22.50 15.72 -4.79
N TRP A 104 -21.93 16.71 -4.11
CA TRP A 104 -22.25 17.03 -2.72
C TRP A 104 -23.71 17.42 -2.56
N MET A 105 -24.23 18.28 -3.43
CA MET A 105 -25.64 18.69 -3.42
C MET A 105 -26.60 17.51 -3.52
N GLU A 106 -26.42 16.65 -4.53
CA GLU A 106 -27.29 15.49 -4.75
C GLU A 106 -27.21 14.52 -3.57
N TYR A 107 -26.03 14.38 -2.95
CA TYR A 107 -25.89 13.53 -1.77
C TYR A 107 -26.62 14.12 -0.55
N VAL A 108 -26.54 15.43 -0.33
CA VAL A 108 -27.32 16.10 0.72
C VAL A 108 -28.82 15.92 0.48
N HIS A 109 -29.32 16.20 -0.72
CA HIS A 109 -30.74 16.03 -1.02
C HIS A 109 -31.22 14.59 -0.80
N PHE A 110 -30.40 13.62 -1.20
CA PHE A 110 -30.66 12.21 -0.89
C PHE A 110 -30.77 11.96 0.62
N LEU A 111 -29.94 12.57 1.46
CA LEU A 111 -30.02 12.44 2.92
C LEU A 111 -31.24 13.15 3.51
N GLU A 112 -31.63 14.31 2.98
CA GLU A 112 -32.82 15.04 3.39
C GLU A 112 -34.11 14.26 3.07
N GLU A 113 -34.22 13.71 1.87
CA GLU A 113 -35.32 12.82 1.47
C GLU A 113 -35.46 11.61 2.40
N ARG A 114 -34.34 11.15 2.96
CA ARG A 114 -34.27 10.03 3.90
C ARG A 114 -34.51 10.45 5.36
N GLY A 115 -34.82 11.73 5.62
CA GLY A 115 -35.08 12.25 6.96
C GLY A 115 -33.82 12.30 7.83
N ARG A 116 -32.64 12.53 7.24
CA ARG A 116 -31.34 12.61 7.94
C ARG A 116 -30.70 14.00 7.88
N PRO A 117 -31.39 15.07 8.35
CA PRO A 117 -30.90 16.45 8.22
C PRO A 117 -29.61 16.71 9.00
N ARG A 118 -29.36 16.01 10.11
CA ARG A 118 -28.09 16.15 10.85
C ARG A 118 -26.89 15.60 10.07
N THR A 119 -27.08 14.53 9.30
CA THR A 119 -26.03 13.98 8.44
C THR A 119 -25.80 14.90 7.25
N ALA A 120 -26.87 15.43 6.65
CA ALA A 120 -26.80 16.45 5.60
C ALA A 120 -26.03 17.71 6.06
N GLN A 121 -26.31 18.22 7.27
CA GLN A 121 -25.56 19.33 7.86
C GLN A 121 -24.05 19.03 7.95
N LYS A 122 -23.67 17.86 8.49
CA LYS A 122 -22.26 17.47 8.56
C LYS A 122 -21.62 17.40 7.17
N LEU A 123 -22.38 16.95 6.18
CA LEU A 123 -21.90 16.84 4.81
C LEU A 123 -21.66 18.23 4.17
N TYR A 124 -22.52 19.23 4.44
CA TYR A 124 -22.26 20.62 4.03
C TYR A 124 -21.01 21.19 4.68
N LEU A 125 -20.82 20.97 5.98
CA LEU A 125 -19.63 21.42 6.69
C LEU A 125 -18.36 20.77 6.11
N ARG A 126 -18.42 19.48 5.79
CA ARG A 126 -17.33 18.78 5.11
C ARG A 126 -17.05 19.36 3.71
N ALA A 127 -18.08 19.64 2.93
CA ALA A 127 -17.91 20.23 1.60
C ALA A 127 -17.25 21.64 1.65
N LEU A 128 -17.68 22.47 2.61
CA LEU A 128 -17.42 23.91 2.66
C LEU A 128 -16.30 24.33 3.62
N VAL A 129 -15.89 23.46 4.55
CA VAL A 129 -14.97 23.82 5.64
C VAL A 129 -13.86 22.78 5.86
N GLU A 130 -14.19 21.49 5.83
CA GLU A 130 -13.22 20.41 6.13
C GLU A 130 -12.70 19.74 4.86
N GLY A 131 -11.47 20.05 4.48
CA GLY A 131 -10.71 19.28 3.50
C GLY A 131 -10.10 18.05 4.16
N ASN A 132 -10.02 16.94 3.43
CA ASN A 132 -9.45 15.69 3.93
C ASN A 132 -8.00 15.85 4.47
N ASP A 133 -7.27 16.88 4.02
CA ASP A 133 -5.86 17.13 4.37
C ASP A 133 -5.61 18.43 5.16
N GLY A 134 -6.68 19.05 5.70
CA GLY A 134 -6.57 20.35 6.38
C GLY A 134 -6.37 21.55 5.45
N ASP A 135 -6.42 21.34 4.13
CA ASP A 135 -6.13 22.33 3.07
C ASP A 135 -7.35 23.19 2.64
N GLY A 136 -8.30 23.42 3.56
CA GLY A 136 -9.50 24.21 3.27
C GLY A 136 -10.67 23.40 2.69
N PRO A 137 -11.64 24.02 1.98
CA PRO A 137 -12.87 23.36 1.52
C PRO A 137 -12.64 22.23 0.52
N SER A 138 -13.42 21.14 0.63
CA SER A 138 -13.37 20.01 -0.30
C SER A 138 -13.81 20.39 -1.73
N VAL A 139 -14.77 21.31 -1.87
CA VAL A 139 -15.21 21.84 -3.17
C VAL A 139 -14.39 23.07 -3.51
N LYS A 140 -13.63 23.05 -4.61
CA LYS A 140 -12.70 24.14 -4.96
C LYS A 140 -13.34 25.26 -5.80
N ASP A 141 -14.39 24.94 -6.55
CA ASP A 141 -15.06 25.93 -7.39
C ASP A 141 -15.90 26.90 -6.54
N VAL A 142 -15.66 28.20 -6.72
CA VAL A 142 -16.31 29.25 -5.91
C VAL A 142 -17.81 29.37 -6.22
N ALA A 143 -18.23 29.11 -7.46
CA ALA A 143 -19.65 29.15 -7.82
C ALA A 143 -20.41 28.00 -7.16
N ASP A 144 -19.83 26.80 -7.19
CA ASP A 144 -20.35 25.62 -6.49
C ASP A 144 -20.39 25.83 -4.96
N GLN A 145 -19.34 26.41 -4.37
CA GLN A 145 -19.34 26.76 -2.93
C GLN A 145 -20.46 27.73 -2.58
N ASN A 146 -20.68 28.78 -3.37
CA ASN A 146 -21.75 29.76 -3.14
C ASN A 146 -23.12 29.09 -3.20
N LEU A 147 -23.31 28.19 -4.14
CA LEU A 147 -24.55 27.46 -4.31
C LEU A 147 -24.79 26.51 -3.11
N LEU A 148 -23.76 25.77 -2.69
CA LEU A 148 -23.82 24.93 -1.49
C LEU A 148 -24.13 25.75 -0.22
N TRP A 149 -23.54 26.93 -0.06
CA TRP A 149 -23.84 27.85 1.05
C TRP A 149 -25.30 28.31 1.07
N ASN A 150 -25.86 28.66 -0.08
CA ASN A 150 -27.26 29.07 -0.19
C ASN A 150 -28.22 27.92 0.11
N GLU A 151 -27.90 26.71 -0.37
CA GLU A 151 -28.69 25.52 -0.07
C GLU A 151 -28.60 25.12 1.41
N PHE A 152 -27.39 25.23 1.99
CA PHE A 152 -27.20 24.99 3.41
C PHE A 152 -28.02 25.98 4.26
N LEU A 153 -28.06 27.25 3.87
CA LEU A 153 -28.90 28.27 4.51
C LEU A 153 -30.38 27.88 4.46
N ARG A 154 -30.88 27.51 3.27
CA ARG A 154 -32.27 27.09 3.07
C ARG A 154 -32.64 25.91 3.96
N MET A 155 -31.76 24.90 4.05
CA MET A 155 -31.95 23.76 4.94
C MET A 155 -32.01 24.20 6.41
N MET A 156 -31.09 25.08 6.85
CA MET A 156 -31.03 25.53 8.24
C MET A 156 -32.23 26.40 8.64
N GLN A 157 -32.69 27.29 7.76
CA GLN A 157 -33.91 28.09 7.96
C GLN A 157 -35.14 27.19 8.16
N SER A 158 -35.28 26.15 7.33
CA SER A 158 -36.36 25.15 7.42
C SER A 158 -36.29 24.35 8.72
N LEU A 159 -35.12 23.81 9.06
CA LEU A 159 -34.91 22.97 10.24
C LEU A 159 -35.11 23.73 11.56
N ARG A 160 -34.68 24.99 11.61
CA ARG A 160 -34.79 25.85 12.81
C ARG A 160 -36.09 26.64 12.86
N LYS A 161 -36.91 26.60 11.80
CA LYS A 161 -38.11 27.44 11.63
C LYS A 161 -37.78 28.93 11.83
N ASN A 162 -36.60 29.35 11.36
CA ASN A 162 -36.11 30.71 11.47
C ASN A 162 -35.86 31.27 10.06
N PRO A 163 -36.84 31.92 9.42
CA PRO A 163 -36.68 32.47 8.09
C PRO A 163 -35.74 33.68 8.03
N ASP A 164 -35.45 34.30 9.17
CA ASP A 164 -34.63 35.52 9.27
C ASP A 164 -33.13 35.21 9.38
N LEU A 165 -32.73 33.93 9.46
CA LEU A 165 -31.33 33.54 9.45
C LEU A 165 -30.69 33.97 8.13
N THR A 166 -29.65 34.83 8.19
CA THR A 166 -28.92 35.29 7.00
C THR A 166 -27.75 34.37 6.66
N LEU A 167 -27.19 34.53 5.46
CA LEU A 167 -26.01 33.76 5.05
C LEU A 167 -24.79 34.12 5.89
N GLU A 168 -24.64 35.40 6.22
CA GLU A 168 -23.58 35.95 7.06
C GLU A 168 -23.65 35.37 8.48
N ASP A 169 -24.85 35.29 9.06
CA ASP A 169 -25.06 34.68 10.38
C ASP A 169 -24.65 33.20 10.38
N LEU A 170 -25.01 32.46 9.32
CA LEU A 170 -24.67 31.05 9.19
C LEU A 170 -23.15 30.85 9.05
N LYS A 171 -22.48 31.62 8.18
CA LYS A 171 -21.02 31.54 8.01
C LYS A 171 -20.29 31.87 9.31
N SER A 172 -20.70 32.93 10.00
CA SER A 172 -20.16 33.32 11.31
C SER A 172 -20.33 32.22 12.36
N ALA A 173 -21.51 31.58 12.42
CA ALA A 173 -21.75 30.48 13.34
C ALA A 173 -20.83 29.27 13.07
N VAL A 174 -20.60 28.94 11.80
CA VAL A 174 -19.71 27.85 11.39
C VAL A 174 -18.25 28.14 11.72
N GLU A 175 -17.79 29.38 11.49
CA GLU A 175 -16.44 29.82 11.87
C GLU A 175 -16.22 29.77 13.39
N HIS A 176 -17.22 30.17 14.17
CA HIS A 176 -17.16 30.11 15.63
C HIS A 176 -17.13 28.66 16.15
N GLU A 177 -17.88 27.74 15.54
CA GLU A 177 -17.87 26.31 15.91
C GLU A 177 -16.50 25.67 15.60
N ARG A 178 -15.87 26.06 14.48
CA ARG A 178 -14.51 25.62 14.12
C ARG A 178 -13.46 26.06 15.14
N GLY A 179 -13.52 27.32 15.59
CA GLY A 179 -12.59 27.84 16.60
C GLY A 179 -12.69 27.11 17.94
N ALA A 180 -13.90 26.77 18.37
CA ALA A 180 -14.14 26.07 19.63
C ALA A 180 -13.64 24.61 19.64
N GLN A 181 -13.58 23.95 18.47
CA GLN A 181 -13.17 22.54 18.38
C GLN A 181 -11.64 22.35 18.48
N VAL A 182 -10.86 23.38 18.13
CA VAL A 182 -9.39 23.39 18.24
C VAL A 182 -8.94 23.46 19.70
N ASP A 183 -9.68 24.18 20.55
CA ASP A 183 -9.33 24.33 21.97
C ASP A 183 -9.62 23.06 22.81
N ILE A 184 -10.61 22.26 22.41
CA ILE A 184 -11.00 21.04 23.14
C ILE A 184 -10.03 19.87 22.85
N SER A 185 -9.43 19.83 21.64
CA SER A 185 -8.51 18.74 21.26
C SER A 185 -7.15 18.80 21.95
N THR A 186 -6.83 19.88 22.66
CA THR A 186 -5.53 20.05 23.34
C THR A 186 -5.54 19.61 24.82
N THR A 187 -6.68 19.20 25.40
CA THR A 187 -6.79 19.03 26.87
C THR A 187 -7.32 17.67 27.38
N ILE A 188 -7.50 16.63 26.57
CA ILE A 188 -8.04 15.34 27.10
C ILE A 188 -7.22 14.12 26.62
N MET A 189 -6.18 13.79 27.38
CA MET A 189 -5.70 12.41 27.53
C MET A 189 -6.12 11.89 28.91
N GLN A 190 -7.24 11.19 28.97
CA GLN A 190 -7.54 10.25 30.07
C GLN A 190 -8.34 9.07 29.50
N PRO A 191 -7.94 7.81 29.77
CA PRO A 191 -8.64 6.64 29.25
C PRO A 191 -9.80 6.27 30.17
N GLU A 192 -11.03 6.36 29.67
CA GLU A 192 -12.20 5.79 30.36
C GLU A 192 -12.35 4.30 30.03
N ALA A 193 -12.49 3.52 31.10
CA ALA A 193 -12.61 2.08 31.11
C ALA A 193 -13.95 1.61 30.54
N VAL A 194 -13.90 0.64 29.62
CA VAL A 194 -15.07 -0.06 29.11
C VAL A 194 -15.52 -1.10 30.14
N ALA A 195 -16.65 -0.87 30.77
CA ALA A 195 -17.34 -1.85 31.61
C ALA A 195 -17.96 -2.95 30.73
N SER A 196 -17.53 -4.19 30.97
CA SER A 196 -18.08 -5.42 30.40
C SER A 196 -19.28 -5.88 31.23
N ALA A 197 -20.41 -6.12 30.58
CA ALA A 197 -21.55 -6.82 31.16
C ALA A 197 -21.74 -8.18 30.47
N ALA A 198 -21.86 -9.21 31.29
CA ALA A 198 -22.00 -10.61 30.96
C ALA A 198 -23.47 -11.05 30.87
N ASP A 199 -23.65 -12.35 30.59
CA ASP A 199 -24.87 -13.18 30.51
C ASP A 199 -25.64 -13.11 29.18
N SER A 200 -26.01 -14.22 28.52
CA SER A 200 -26.50 -15.49 29.07
C SER A 200 -26.25 -16.70 28.16
N SER A 201 -26.06 -17.84 28.82
CA SER A 201 -26.03 -19.22 28.33
C SER A 201 -27.38 -19.76 27.82
N ALA A 202 -27.34 -20.63 26.81
CA ALA A 202 -28.34 -21.71 26.66
C ALA A 202 -27.73 -22.90 25.90
N SER A 203 -27.62 -24.04 26.59
CA SER A 203 -27.28 -25.35 26.04
C SER A 203 -28.44 -25.91 25.23
N ASN A 204 -28.15 -26.68 24.17
CA ASN A 204 -29.01 -27.80 23.79
C ASN A 204 -28.20 -28.98 23.28
N THR A 205 -28.45 -30.10 23.92
CA THR A 205 -27.92 -31.45 23.71
C THR A 205 -28.94 -32.24 22.89
N ALA A 206 -28.53 -32.92 21.83
CA ALA A 206 -29.24 -34.07 21.22
C ALA A 206 -28.34 -34.64 20.10
N GLU A 207 -27.66 -35.76 20.33
CA GLU A 207 -28.11 -37.14 20.06
C GLU A 207 -27.68 -37.68 18.69
N GLN A 208 -26.84 -38.71 18.78
CA GLN A 208 -26.30 -39.51 17.68
C GLN A 208 -27.35 -40.46 17.09
N ARG A 209 -27.26 -40.73 15.78
CA ARG A 209 -27.57 -42.07 15.22
C ARG A 209 -26.62 -42.45 14.08
N PRO A 210 -26.24 -43.74 13.94
CA PRO A 210 -25.27 -44.20 12.95
C PRO A 210 -25.93 -44.80 11.70
N ALA A 211 -25.29 -44.62 10.54
CA ALA A 211 -25.59 -45.40 9.34
C ALA A 211 -24.29 -45.92 8.69
N LYS A 212 -24.34 -47.20 8.35
CA LYS A 212 -23.25 -48.08 7.90
C LYS A 212 -23.02 -48.00 6.38
N ARG A 213 -21.78 -48.34 5.98
CA ARG A 213 -21.29 -48.74 4.63
C ARG A 213 -21.19 -47.59 3.62
N SER A 214 -20.08 -47.41 2.88
CA SER A 214 -19.52 -48.41 1.97
C SER A 214 -18.00 -48.28 1.78
N ARG A 215 -17.42 -49.46 1.54
CA ARG A 215 -16.05 -49.83 1.28
C ARG A 215 -15.68 -49.47 -0.17
N TRP A 216 -14.68 -48.62 -0.35
CA TRP A 216 -13.94 -48.46 -1.61
C TRP A 216 -12.44 -48.36 -1.27
N ASP A 217 -11.64 -49.06 -2.07
CA ASP A 217 -10.25 -49.42 -1.81
C ASP A 217 -9.33 -48.22 -1.60
N LYS A 218 -8.61 -48.23 -0.47
CA LYS A 218 -7.55 -47.27 -0.14
C LYS A 218 -6.26 -47.67 -0.86
N LYS A 219 -5.92 -46.90 -1.89
CA LYS A 219 -4.52 -46.64 -2.26
C LYS A 219 -3.92 -45.82 -1.11
N THR A 220 -2.77 -46.25 -0.59
CA THR A 220 -2.06 -45.64 0.53
C THR A 220 -1.86 -44.13 0.29
N PRO A 221 -2.48 -43.24 1.09
CA PRO A 221 -2.16 -41.82 1.02
C PRO A 221 -0.82 -41.59 1.74
N GLU A 222 0.07 -40.85 1.11
CA GLU A 222 1.17 -40.16 1.81
C GLU A 222 0.58 -39.44 3.02
N GLN A 223 1.21 -39.61 4.19
CA GLN A 223 0.79 -38.99 5.44
C GLN A 223 0.80 -37.46 5.28
N ILE A 224 -0.38 -36.89 5.06
CA ILE A 224 -0.59 -35.46 5.20
C ILE A 224 -0.73 -35.20 6.70
N GLU A 225 0.34 -34.66 7.27
CA GLU A 225 0.43 -34.23 8.67
C GLU A 225 -0.73 -33.28 8.99
N THR A 226 -1.64 -33.72 9.86
CA THR A 226 -2.79 -32.90 10.31
C THR A 226 -2.28 -31.82 11.25
N LEU A 227 -2.25 -30.58 10.77
CA LEU A 227 -1.91 -29.39 11.57
C LEU A 227 -2.92 -29.21 12.71
N SER A 228 -2.43 -29.14 13.95
CA SER A 228 -3.23 -28.90 15.16
C SER A 228 -3.13 -27.42 15.58
N ALA A 229 -4.08 -26.91 16.37
CA ALA A 229 -4.00 -25.54 16.90
C ALA A 229 -2.70 -25.30 17.68
N GLY A 230 -2.21 -26.29 18.44
CA GLY A 230 -0.91 -26.20 19.14
C GLY A 230 0.29 -26.10 18.20
N SER A 231 0.21 -26.69 16.99
CA SER A 231 1.26 -26.48 15.97
C SER A 231 1.25 -25.07 15.38
N ILE A 232 0.10 -24.39 15.37
CA ILE A 232 -0.02 -23.00 14.90
C ILE A 232 0.62 -22.05 15.92
N ASP A 233 0.34 -22.19 17.22
CA ASP A 233 0.97 -21.35 18.25
C ASP A 233 2.48 -21.57 18.34
N THR A 234 2.92 -22.81 18.17
CA THR A 234 4.34 -23.15 18.11
C THR A 234 4.99 -22.54 16.87
N ALA A 235 4.35 -22.64 15.70
CA ALA A 235 4.83 -22.01 14.47
C ALA A 235 4.86 -20.47 14.58
N ALA A 236 3.85 -19.85 15.18
CA ALA A 236 3.79 -18.41 15.43
C ALA A 236 4.90 -17.95 16.39
N SER A 237 5.14 -18.72 17.46
CA SER A 237 6.23 -18.45 18.41
C SER A 237 7.61 -18.61 17.77
N VAL A 238 7.78 -19.62 16.92
CA VAL A 238 9.02 -19.81 16.14
C VAL A 238 9.21 -18.63 15.20
N VAL A 239 8.20 -18.26 14.41
CA VAL A 239 8.24 -17.11 13.49
C VAL A 239 8.55 -15.80 14.23
N PHE A 240 7.97 -15.60 15.42
CA PHE A 240 8.27 -14.43 16.25
C PHE A 240 9.70 -14.45 16.82
N ALA A 241 10.24 -15.62 17.13
CA ALA A 241 11.61 -15.76 17.58
C ALA A 241 12.60 -15.51 16.42
N THR A 242 12.33 -16.06 15.22
CA THR A 242 13.15 -15.83 14.03
C THR A 242 13.03 -14.43 13.46
N SER A 243 11.93 -13.70 13.70
CA SER A 243 11.79 -12.31 13.24
C SER A 243 12.67 -11.33 14.01
N LYS A 244 13.09 -11.67 15.24
CA LYS A 244 13.93 -10.78 16.06
C LYS A 244 15.37 -10.71 15.59
N ASN A 245 15.96 -11.84 15.19
CA ASN A 245 17.36 -11.93 14.79
C ASN A 245 17.52 -12.82 13.57
N MET A 246 18.18 -12.30 12.53
CA MET A 246 18.59 -13.10 11.39
C MET A 246 19.75 -14.02 11.80
N PRO A 247 19.78 -15.29 11.38
CA PRO A 247 20.91 -16.16 11.67
C PRO A 247 22.21 -15.60 11.08
N PRO A 248 23.36 -15.68 11.79
CA PRO A 248 24.64 -15.16 11.31
C PRO A 248 25.06 -15.71 9.95
N GLU A 249 24.66 -16.95 9.63
CA GLU A 249 24.94 -17.56 8.34
C GLU A 249 24.24 -16.80 7.19
N VAL A 250 23.00 -16.35 7.40
CA VAL A 250 22.24 -15.59 6.40
C VAL A 250 22.76 -14.16 6.31
N GLU A 251 23.16 -13.54 7.42
CA GLU A 251 23.82 -12.23 7.41
C GLU A 251 25.14 -12.28 6.61
N THR A 252 25.92 -13.35 6.80
CA THR A 252 27.16 -13.58 6.06
C THR A 252 26.91 -13.72 4.55
N LEU A 253 25.83 -14.40 4.16
CA LEU A 253 25.43 -14.52 2.76
C LEU A 253 25.03 -13.16 2.14
N TRP A 254 24.34 -12.30 2.90
CA TRP A 254 24.05 -10.92 2.47
C TRP A 254 25.31 -10.09 2.31
N HIS A 255 26.24 -10.15 3.27
CA HIS A 255 27.53 -9.48 3.16
C HIS A 255 28.34 -9.95 1.95
N ALA A 256 28.34 -11.26 1.67
CA ALA A 256 29.00 -11.83 0.50
C ALA A 256 28.34 -11.34 -0.80
N ARG A 257 27.00 -11.28 -0.85
CA ARG A 257 26.24 -10.74 -2.00
C ARG A 257 26.57 -9.27 -2.26
N ASP A 258 26.72 -8.46 -1.21
CA ASP A 258 27.00 -7.03 -1.35
C ASP A 258 28.45 -6.74 -1.77
N GLY A 259 29.37 -7.73 -1.68
CA GLY A 259 30.77 -7.54 -2.07
C GLY A 259 31.49 -6.44 -1.28
N GLY A 260 31.08 -6.19 -0.04
CA GLY A 260 31.61 -5.11 0.80
C GLY A 260 31.04 -3.72 0.51
N SER A 261 30.07 -3.58 -0.40
CA SER A 261 29.30 -2.35 -0.56
C SER A 261 28.35 -2.11 0.62
N MET A 262 27.81 -0.89 0.72
CA MET A 262 26.78 -0.57 1.71
C MET A 262 25.55 -1.48 1.51
N PRO A 263 24.95 -1.98 2.60
CA PRO A 263 23.79 -2.85 2.48
C PRO A 263 22.65 -2.13 1.78
N CYS A 264 22.06 -2.78 0.77
CA CYS A 264 20.91 -2.30 0.03
C CYS A 264 19.63 -3.08 0.39
N LYS A 265 18.47 -2.41 0.19
CA LYS A 265 17.15 -3.06 0.30
C LYS A 265 17.11 -4.23 -0.70
N PRO A 266 16.57 -5.40 -0.33
CA PRO A 266 16.44 -6.52 -1.25
C PRO A 266 15.54 -6.16 -2.43
N GLU A 267 16.04 -6.38 -3.64
CA GLU A 267 15.30 -6.17 -4.89
C GLU A 267 15.17 -7.48 -5.70
N PRO A 268 13.97 -7.77 -6.25
CA PRO A 268 12.71 -7.06 -6.02
C PRO A 268 12.13 -7.37 -4.62
N ALA A 269 11.30 -6.47 -4.09
CA ALA A 269 10.47 -6.78 -2.91
C ALA A 269 9.49 -7.92 -3.24
N LEU A 270 9.19 -8.80 -2.27
CA LEU A 270 8.21 -9.88 -2.50
C LEU A 270 6.81 -9.33 -2.76
N PHE A 271 6.45 -8.24 -2.10
CA PHE A 271 5.16 -7.58 -2.25
C PHE A 271 5.38 -6.09 -2.57
N SER A 272 4.69 -5.59 -3.59
CA SER A 272 4.61 -4.17 -3.93
C SER A 272 3.46 -3.49 -3.20
N ALA A 273 3.51 -2.16 -3.08
CA ALA A 273 2.44 -1.35 -2.49
C ALA A 273 1.08 -1.58 -3.19
N SER A 274 1.10 -1.70 -4.52
CA SER A 274 -0.10 -1.95 -5.33
C SER A 274 -0.15 -3.39 -5.84
N PRO A 275 -1.33 -4.03 -5.88
CA PRO A 275 -1.49 -5.32 -6.50
C PRO A 275 -1.21 -5.23 -8.01
N PRO A 276 -0.43 -6.16 -8.58
CA PRO A 276 -0.11 -6.13 -9.99
C PRO A 276 -1.35 -6.46 -10.84
N LYS A 277 -1.54 -5.68 -11.92
CA LYS A 277 -2.54 -5.96 -12.96
C LYS A 277 -2.02 -7.14 -13.79
N LEU A 278 -2.52 -8.34 -13.50
CA LEU A 278 -2.19 -9.52 -14.28
C LEU A 278 -3.06 -9.55 -15.54
N GLY A 279 -2.43 -9.58 -16.71
CA GLY A 279 -3.14 -9.81 -17.98
C GLY A 279 -3.79 -11.20 -18.04
N ASP A 280 -3.24 -12.17 -17.31
CA ASP A 280 -3.80 -13.51 -17.13
C ASP A 280 -3.96 -13.84 -15.63
N PRO A 281 -5.18 -14.07 -15.13
CA PRO A 281 -5.42 -14.44 -13.73
C PRO A 281 -4.80 -15.78 -13.32
N SER A 282 -4.36 -16.61 -14.28
CA SER A 282 -3.63 -17.85 -13.99
C SER A 282 -2.17 -17.61 -13.61
N GLY A 283 -1.60 -16.45 -13.98
CA GLY A 283 -0.19 -16.13 -13.77
C GLY A 283 0.79 -16.94 -14.62
N LYS A 284 0.34 -17.74 -15.59
CA LYS A 284 1.19 -18.62 -16.41
C LYS A 284 2.31 -17.87 -17.14
N ASP A 285 2.05 -16.64 -17.57
CA ASP A 285 3.01 -15.83 -18.31
C ASP A 285 4.13 -15.28 -17.41
N LEU A 286 3.91 -15.26 -16.09
CA LEU A 286 4.92 -14.81 -15.12
C LEU A 286 5.79 -15.95 -14.59
N VAL A 287 5.19 -17.10 -14.27
CA VAL A 287 5.86 -18.19 -13.54
C VAL A 287 5.94 -19.51 -14.31
N GLY A 288 5.43 -19.54 -15.54
CA GLY A 288 5.33 -20.74 -16.37
C GLY A 288 4.13 -21.63 -16.03
N ILE A 289 3.80 -22.55 -16.93
CA ILE A 289 2.61 -23.41 -16.86
C ILE A 289 2.66 -24.33 -15.63
N GLU A 290 3.81 -24.96 -15.36
CA GLU A 290 3.93 -25.93 -14.26
C GLU A 290 3.68 -25.27 -12.90
N THR A 291 4.32 -24.13 -12.66
CA THR A 291 4.13 -23.36 -11.42
C THR A 291 2.71 -22.86 -11.28
N ALA A 292 2.14 -22.29 -12.35
CA ALA A 292 0.77 -21.80 -12.34
C ALA A 292 -0.22 -22.92 -11.99
N VAL A 293 -0.04 -24.12 -12.55
CA VAL A 293 -0.85 -25.30 -12.19
C VAL A 293 -0.74 -25.62 -10.70
N LYS A 294 0.49 -25.66 -10.14
CA LYS A 294 0.70 -25.92 -8.70
C LYS A 294 0.02 -24.86 -7.82
N LEU A 295 0.14 -23.58 -8.18
CA LEU A 295 -0.50 -22.48 -7.44
C LEU A 295 -2.03 -22.56 -7.49
N LEU A 296 -2.60 -22.79 -8.68
CA LEU A 296 -4.05 -22.93 -8.84
C LEU A 296 -4.59 -24.15 -8.08
N GLN A 297 -3.84 -25.26 -8.06
CA GLN A 297 -4.18 -26.43 -7.24
C GLN A 297 -4.24 -26.05 -5.76
N MET A 298 -3.24 -25.34 -5.23
CA MET A 298 -3.27 -24.89 -3.83
C MET A 298 -4.45 -23.95 -3.55
N LEU A 299 -4.72 -22.99 -4.44
CA LEU A 299 -5.78 -21.99 -4.28
C LEU A 299 -7.21 -22.55 -4.38
N THR A 300 -7.37 -23.71 -5.02
CA THR A 300 -8.67 -24.40 -5.19
C THR A 300 -8.82 -25.63 -4.26
N SER A 301 -7.74 -26.05 -3.61
CA SER A 301 -7.76 -27.20 -2.70
C SER A 301 -8.58 -26.94 -1.45
N LYS A 302 -9.15 -28.02 -0.91
CA LYS A 302 -9.83 -28.04 0.38
C LYS A 302 -9.00 -28.80 1.41
N THR A 303 -9.00 -28.32 2.64
CA THR A 303 -8.46 -29.03 3.80
C THR A 303 -9.36 -30.19 4.20
N HIS A 304 -8.88 -31.06 5.11
CA HIS A 304 -9.61 -32.25 5.57
C HIS A 304 -10.95 -31.92 6.25
N ASP A 305 -11.08 -30.72 6.83
CA ASP A 305 -12.31 -30.19 7.44
C ASP A 305 -13.20 -29.45 6.41
N GLY A 306 -12.87 -29.51 5.12
CA GLY A 306 -13.65 -28.93 4.03
C GLY A 306 -13.46 -27.43 3.81
N LYS A 307 -12.61 -26.77 4.60
CA LYS A 307 -12.27 -25.35 4.42
C LYS A 307 -11.37 -25.14 3.20
N SER A 308 -11.40 -23.94 2.67
CA SER A 308 -10.61 -23.53 1.50
C SER A 308 -9.17 -23.26 1.90
N LEU A 309 -8.23 -24.11 1.46
CA LEU A 309 -6.80 -23.88 1.67
C LEU A 309 -6.37 -22.56 1.01
N GLY A 310 -6.97 -22.25 -0.14
CA GLY A 310 -6.72 -21.00 -0.85
C GLY A 310 -7.08 -19.76 -0.03
N SER A 311 -8.13 -19.79 0.80
CA SER A 311 -8.47 -18.64 1.64
C SER A 311 -7.41 -18.42 2.72
N ALA A 312 -6.99 -19.49 3.40
CA ALA A 312 -5.92 -19.40 4.39
C ALA A 312 -4.59 -18.92 3.79
N LEU A 313 -4.24 -19.41 2.59
CA LEU A 313 -3.03 -18.99 1.89
C LEU A 313 -3.06 -17.50 1.48
N LEU A 314 -4.21 -17.02 1.00
CA LEU A 314 -4.35 -15.60 0.61
C LEU A 314 -4.34 -14.66 1.82
N GLU A 315 -4.94 -15.05 2.94
CA GLU A 315 -4.82 -14.31 4.21
C GLU A 315 -3.37 -14.26 4.70
N LEU A 316 -2.63 -15.37 4.57
CA LEU A 316 -1.20 -15.40 4.90
C LEU A 316 -0.39 -14.44 4.01
N CYS A 317 -0.67 -14.41 2.71
CA CYS A 317 -0.02 -13.50 1.78
C CYS A 317 -0.36 -12.04 2.07
N HIS A 318 -1.63 -11.76 2.41
CA HIS A 318 -2.09 -10.44 2.83
C HIS A 318 -1.37 -9.97 4.11
N ALA A 319 -1.22 -10.84 5.11
CA ALA A 319 -0.44 -10.54 6.31
C ALA A 319 1.03 -10.23 5.97
N CYS A 320 1.66 -11.00 5.08
CA CYS A 320 3.01 -10.70 4.60
C CYS A 320 3.12 -9.34 3.90
N TRP A 321 2.16 -9.00 3.04
CA TRP A 321 2.09 -7.67 2.41
C TRP A 321 1.92 -6.55 3.45
N MET A 322 1.02 -6.71 4.42
CA MET A 322 0.84 -5.74 5.50
C MET A 322 2.13 -5.51 6.30
N MET A 323 2.90 -6.56 6.57
CA MET A 323 4.21 -6.41 7.23
C MET A 323 5.18 -5.55 6.40
N THR A 324 5.18 -5.71 5.07
CA THR A 324 5.95 -4.83 4.17
C THR A 324 5.48 -3.39 4.27
N ALA A 325 4.17 -3.15 4.16
CA ALA A 325 3.60 -1.80 4.21
C ALA A 325 3.93 -1.08 5.54
N LEU A 326 3.77 -1.77 6.68
CA LEU A 326 4.11 -1.22 7.99
C LEU A 326 5.61 -0.90 8.12
N LYS A 327 6.48 -1.76 7.58
CA LYS A 327 7.93 -1.53 7.61
C LYS A 327 8.36 -0.39 6.68
N GLU A 328 7.68 -0.22 5.54
CA GLU A 328 7.86 0.95 4.65
C GLU A 328 7.42 2.24 5.34
N GLU A 329 6.28 2.25 6.00
CA GLU A 329 5.82 3.40 6.78
C GLU A 329 6.80 3.77 7.91
N GLU A 330 7.32 2.77 8.64
CA GLU A 330 8.34 2.97 9.67
C GLU A 330 9.62 3.61 9.11
N ALA A 331 10.11 3.10 7.97
CA ALA A 331 11.29 3.63 7.30
C ALA A 331 11.09 5.07 6.81
N VAL A 332 9.92 5.39 6.24
CA VAL A 332 9.57 6.75 5.81
C VAL A 332 9.55 7.71 7.00
N LYS A 333 8.87 7.35 8.10
CA LYS A 333 8.82 8.17 9.32
C LYS A 333 10.22 8.41 9.91
N ALA A 334 11.07 7.39 9.92
CA ALA A 334 12.44 7.53 10.41
C ALA A 334 13.27 8.49 9.54
N ASN A 335 13.08 8.43 8.21
CA ASN A 335 13.73 9.33 7.28
C ASN A 335 13.26 10.78 7.43
N GLU A 336 11.94 11.01 7.50
CA GLU A 336 11.36 12.33 7.75
C GLU A 336 11.83 12.93 9.08
N ALA A 337 11.91 12.11 10.13
CA ALA A 337 12.41 12.55 11.43
C ALA A 337 13.89 12.96 11.38
N LEU A 338 14.73 12.20 10.65
CA LEU A 338 16.13 12.55 10.46
C LEU A 338 16.29 13.85 9.64
N GLU A 339 15.56 13.98 8.54
CA GLU A 339 15.62 15.18 7.70
C GLU A 339 15.16 16.42 8.46
N LYS A 340 14.04 16.32 9.20
CA LYS A 340 13.58 17.41 10.07
C LYS A 340 14.64 17.82 11.08
N LYS A 341 15.31 16.85 11.71
CA LYS A 341 16.41 17.12 12.65
C LYS A 341 17.58 17.82 11.95
N ILE A 342 18.02 17.31 10.80
CA ILE A 342 19.10 17.92 10.01
C ILE A 342 18.75 19.36 9.64
N THR A 343 17.52 19.64 9.22
CA THR A 343 17.07 21.01 8.92
C THR A 343 17.18 21.92 10.14
N THR A 344 16.64 21.51 11.30
CA THR A 344 16.73 22.30 12.53
C THR A 344 18.19 22.54 12.98
N ASP A 345 19.03 21.49 12.92
CA ASP A 345 20.44 21.60 13.29
C ASP A 345 21.22 22.52 12.30
N THR A 346 20.86 22.50 11.01
CA THR A 346 21.44 23.39 9.99
C THR A 346 21.10 24.85 10.27
N GLU A 347 19.84 25.16 10.56
CA GLU A 347 19.40 26.52 10.90
C GLU A 347 20.12 27.05 12.16
N ALA A 348 20.25 26.20 13.17
CA ALA A 348 20.99 26.52 14.40
C ALA A 348 22.48 26.77 14.12
N LEU A 349 23.11 25.94 13.30
CA LEU A 349 24.50 26.13 12.89
C LEU A 349 24.69 27.46 12.15
N GLU A 350 23.86 27.74 11.14
CA GLU A 350 23.97 28.98 10.37
C GLU A 350 23.76 30.23 11.23
N SER A 351 22.82 30.19 12.16
CA SER A 351 22.62 31.28 13.13
C SER A 351 23.86 31.51 13.99
N ASN A 352 24.50 30.44 14.48
CA ASN A 352 25.74 30.52 15.27
C ASN A 352 26.94 31.02 14.44
N LEU A 353 27.05 30.60 13.18
CA LEU A 353 28.10 31.04 12.26
C LEU A 353 27.94 32.54 11.93
N ALA A 354 26.70 32.99 11.70
CA ALA A 354 26.37 34.39 11.45
C ALA A 354 26.67 35.27 12.67
N ALA A 355 26.31 34.81 13.88
CA ALA A 355 26.62 35.50 15.13
C ALA A 355 28.14 35.66 15.35
N ARG A 356 28.95 34.64 15.01
CA ARG A 356 30.42 34.74 15.05
C ARG A 356 30.97 35.72 14.03
N ALA A 357 30.43 35.73 12.82
CA ALA A 357 30.88 36.63 11.77
C ALA A 357 30.60 38.11 12.12
N SER A 358 29.48 38.41 12.79
CA SER A 358 29.10 39.79 13.14
C SER A 358 30.03 40.45 14.16
N VAL A 359 30.66 39.67 15.04
CA VAL A 359 31.57 40.16 16.09
C VAL A 359 33.06 40.11 15.69
N ALA A 360 33.40 39.55 14.52
CA ALA A 360 34.77 39.25 14.13
C ALA A 360 35.66 40.48 13.87
N GLY A 361 35.07 41.64 13.55
CA GLY A 361 35.80 42.88 13.28
C GLY A 361 36.93 42.71 12.26
N GLY A 362 38.16 43.07 12.63
CA GLY A 362 39.34 42.94 11.77
C GLY A 362 39.80 41.51 11.49
N ALA A 363 39.27 40.50 12.20
CA ALA A 363 39.60 39.08 12.01
C ALA A 363 38.60 38.34 11.10
N MET A 364 37.76 39.06 10.36
CA MET A 364 36.66 38.51 9.55
C MET A 364 37.07 37.36 8.62
N ALA A 365 38.21 37.49 7.93
CA ALA A 365 38.68 36.45 7.00
C ALA A 365 39.01 35.13 7.69
N ALA A 366 39.64 35.17 8.87
CA ALA A 366 39.95 33.97 9.64
C ALA A 366 38.68 33.28 10.16
N VAL A 367 37.70 34.09 10.62
CA VAL A 367 36.41 33.58 11.09
C VAL A 367 35.60 32.96 9.95
N GLN A 368 35.59 33.56 8.76
CA GLN A 368 34.92 32.99 7.59
C GLN A 368 35.51 31.64 7.18
N HIS A 369 36.84 31.52 7.14
CA HIS A 369 37.51 30.25 6.84
C HIS A 369 37.17 29.17 7.90
N ALA A 370 37.19 29.53 9.19
CA ALA A 370 36.79 28.61 10.26
C ALA A 370 35.30 28.19 10.13
N ASN A 371 34.42 29.13 9.81
CA ASN A 371 33.00 28.85 9.60
C ASN A 371 32.77 27.91 8.41
N GLU A 372 33.50 28.08 7.31
CA GLU A 372 33.43 27.18 6.15
C GLU A 372 33.91 25.77 6.48
N GLN A 373 35.02 25.65 7.23
CA GLN A 373 35.49 24.35 7.72
C GLN A 373 34.44 23.65 8.59
N GLU A 374 33.77 24.38 9.48
CA GLU A 374 32.72 23.83 10.33
C GLU A 374 31.47 23.42 9.55
N ARG A 375 31.05 24.21 8.55
CA ARG A 375 29.98 23.80 7.61
C ARG A 375 30.31 22.51 6.90
N ASN A 376 31.53 22.39 6.36
CA ASN A 376 31.96 21.18 5.66
C ASN A 376 31.97 19.96 6.59
N GLN A 377 32.40 20.14 7.84
CA GLN A 377 32.34 19.07 8.86
C GLN A 377 30.91 18.67 9.18
N PHE A 378 30.00 19.63 9.35
CA PHE A 378 28.60 19.36 9.61
C PHE A 378 27.91 18.65 8.43
N ILE A 379 28.13 19.11 7.20
CA ILE A 379 27.62 18.45 5.98
C ILE A 379 28.09 16.99 5.92
N MET A 380 29.37 16.74 6.18
CA MET A 380 29.92 15.38 6.23
C MET A 380 29.23 14.52 7.31
N GLN A 381 28.96 15.08 8.50
CA GLN A 381 28.23 14.38 9.55
C GLN A 381 26.79 14.05 9.15
N CYS A 382 26.07 14.99 8.50
CA CYS A 382 24.72 14.74 7.99
C CYS A 382 24.72 13.62 6.94
N THR A 383 25.69 13.61 6.02
CA THR A 383 25.84 12.52 5.03
C THR A 383 26.03 11.17 5.73
N VAL A 384 26.92 11.09 6.72
CA VAL A 384 27.15 9.84 7.48
C VAL A 384 25.87 9.39 8.21
N GLN A 385 25.09 10.31 8.80
CA GLN A 385 23.83 9.95 9.46
C GLN A 385 22.80 9.39 8.47
N ARG A 386 22.69 9.98 7.27
CA ARG A 386 21.82 9.47 6.20
C ARG A 386 22.25 8.08 5.75
N GLU A 387 23.54 7.88 5.50
CA GLU A 387 24.08 6.57 5.12
C GLU A 387 23.84 5.51 6.20
N GLN A 388 24.01 5.86 7.49
CA GLN A 388 23.70 4.97 8.61
C GLN A 388 22.23 4.59 8.67
N LEU A 389 21.31 5.54 8.48
CA LEU A 389 19.88 5.26 8.47
C LEU A 389 19.48 4.38 7.27
N LEU A 390 20.03 4.65 6.09
CA LEU A 390 19.81 3.83 4.90
C LEU A 390 20.31 2.39 5.11
N ALA A 391 21.52 2.25 5.66
CA ALA A 391 22.10 0.93 5.95
C ALA A 391 21.26 0.17 7.00
N PHE A 392 20.81 0.86 8.04
CA PHE A 392 19.92 0.29 9.05
C PHE A 392 18.59 -0.17 8.43
N SER A 393 17.94 0.67 7.64
CA SER A 393 16.69 0.36 6.94
C SER A 393 16.86 -0.84 6.00
N ALA A 394 17.96 -0.91 5.24
CA ALA A 394 18.27 -2.04 4.38
C ALA A 394 18.32 -3.37 5.17
N TRP A 395 18.97 -3.38 6.34
CA TRP A 395 19.02 -4.58 7.20
C TRP A 395 17.64 -4.98 7.73
N GLU A 396 16.81 -4.01 8.12
CA GLU A 396 15.44 -4.30 8.56
C GLU A 396 14.59 -4.91 7.44
N PHE A 397 14.72 -4.44 6.20
CA PHE A 397 14.05 -5.07 5.05
C PHE A 397 14.59 -6.47 4.73
N ARG A 398 15.89 -6.73 4.94
CA ARG A 398 16.46 -8.09 4.79
C ARG A 398 15.89 -9.04 5.84
N LYS A 399 15.74 -8.60 7.10
CA LYS A 399 15.09 -9.39 8.16
C LYS A 399 13.62 -9.66 7.86
N LEU A 400 12.92 -8.67 7.33
CA LEU A 400 11.54 -8.84 6.87
C LEU A 400 11.45 -9.88 5.74
N LEU A 401 12.29 -9.77 4.71
CA LEU A 401 12.34 -10.73 3.61
C LEU A 401 12.60 -12.16 4.13
N TYR A 402 13.58 -12.32 5.02
CA TYR A 402 13.89 -13.59 5.67
C TYR A 402 12.67 -14.17 6.39
N THR A 403 11.97 -13.35 7.18
CA THR A 403 10.77 -13.75 7.92
C THR A 403 9.65 -14.19 6.97
N GLN A 404 9.41 -13.41 5.90
CA GLN A 404 8.41 -13.74 4.88
C GLN A 404 8.76 -15.06 4.17
N GLN A 405 10.03 -15.27 3.82
CA GLN A 405 10.48 -16.52 3.19
C GLN A 405 10.25 -17.73 4.11
N ILE A 406 10.51 -17.63 5.42
CA ILE A 406 10.22 -18.73 6.37
C ILE A 406 8.73 -19.05 6.41
N ILE A 407 7.89 -18.02 6.54
CA ILE A 407 6.43 -18.18 6.63
C ILE A 407 5.90 -18.86 5.37
N LEU A 408 6.30 -18.37 4.19
CA LEU A 408 5.84 -18.90 2.90
C LEU A 408 6.42 -20.29 2.59
N SER A 409 7.64 -20.58 3.04
CA SER A 409 8.23 -21.93 2.97
C SER A 409 7.47 -22.92 3.85
N SER A 410 7.06 -22.50 5.05
CA SER A 410 6.25 -23.32 5.96
C SER A 410 4.87 -23.62 5.39
N ALA A 411 4.33 -22.71 4.56
CA ALA A 411 3.10 -22.91 3.79
C ALA A 411 3.29 -23.79 2.53
N LYS A 412 4.51 -24.30 2.29
CA LYS A 412 4.88 -25.12 1.13
C LYS A 412 4.58 -24.43 -0.21
N LEU A 413 4.77 -23.12 -0.27
CA LEU A 413 4.54 -22.35 -1.48
C LEU A 413 5.63 -22.66 -2.53
N PRO A 414 5.30 -22.85 -3.82
CA PRO A 414 6.29 -23.15 -4.85
C PRO A 414 7.41 -22.09 -4.91
N TYR A 415 8.67 -22.54 -5.04
CA TYR A 415 9.90 -21.75 -5.00
C TYR A 415 10.27 -21.12 -3.64
N PHE A 416 9.58 -21.52 -2.58
CA PHE A 416 9.96 -21.20 -1.19
C PHE A 416 10.52 -22.45 -0.52
N ASP A 417 11.78 -22.77 -0.85
CA ASP A 417 12.53 -23.90 -0.28
C ASP A 417 13.32 -23.52 1.00
N GLY A 418 13.01 -22.35 1.56
CA GLY A 418 13.70 -21.75 2.69
C GLY A 418 14.17 -20.31 2.42
N PRO A 419 14.88 -19.70 3.39
CA PRO A 419 15.49 -18.39 3.21
C PRO A 419 16.54 -18.40 2.10
N SER A 420 16.49 -17.40 1.23
CA SER A 420 17.44 -17.25 0.12
C SER A 420 17.83 -15.80 -0.07
N VAL A 421 19.14 -15.57 -0.25
CA VAL A 421 19.69 -14.27 -0.65
C VAL A 421 19.95 -14.20 -2.16
N ASP A 422 19.71 -15.28 -2.91
CA ASP A 422 19.97 -15.32 -4.34
C ASP A 422 18.94 -14.48 -5.12
N SER A 423 19.44 -13.58 -5.97
CA SER A 423 18.60 -12.63 -6.71
C SER A 423 17.64 -13.33 -7.68
N ALA A 424 18.05 -14.43 -8.31
CA ALA A 424 17.19 -15.16 -9.23
C ALA A 424 16.04 -15.84 -8.48
N SER A 425 16.33 -16.44 -7.33
CA SER A 425 15.35 -17.03 -6.42
C SER A 425 14.35 -15.99 -5.91
N ILE A 426 14.84 -14.83 -5.43
CA ILE A 426 13.99 -13.73 -4.96
C ILE A 426 13.10 -13.20 -6.09
N ASN A 427 13.61 -13.10 -7.32
CA ASN A 427 12.82 -12.66 -8.46
C ASN A 427 11.63 -13.61 -8.76
N VAL A 428 11.87 -14.92 -8.73
CA VAL A 428 10.80 -15.91 -8.92
C VAL A 428 9.80 -15.88 -7.75
N GLN A 429 10.28 -15.78 -6.52
CA GLN A 429 9.44 -15.64 -5.33
C GLN A 429 8.55 -14.39 -5.39
N ALA A 430 9.08 -13.25 -5.83
CA ALA A 430 8.31 -12.03 -6.01
C ALA A 430 7.22 -12.18 -7.08
N LYS A 431 7.50 -12.91 -8.19
CA LYS A 431 6.48 -13.22 -9.21
C LYS A 431 5.35 -14.10 -8.66
N VAL A 432 5.68 -15.10 -7.83
CA VAL A 432 4.68 -15.92 -7.16
C VAL A 432 3.82 -15.07 -6.20
N CYS A 433 4.45 -14.24 -5.37
CA CYS A 433 3.75 -13.35 -4.45
C CYS A 433 2.86 -12.33 -5.17
N SER A 434 3.30 -11.80 -6.31
CA SER A 434 2.53 -10.96 -7.21
C SER A 434 1.21 -11.63 -7.65
N ILE A 435 1.25 -12.91 -8.01
CA ILE A 435 0.05 -13.68 -8.38
C ILE A 435 -0.92 -13.81 -7.21
N LEU A 436 -0.42 -14.17 -6.03
CA LEU A 436 -1.23 -14.33 -4.82
C LEU A 436 -1.83 -13.00 -4.36
N HIS A 437 -1.06 -11.92 -4.46
CA HIS A 437 -1.52 -10.57 -4.14
C HIS A 437 -2.70 -10.17 -5.05
N SER A 438 -2.57 -10.37 -6.37
CA SER A 438 -3.67 -10.11 -7.31
C SER A 438 -4.91 -10.99 -7.03
N ALA A 439 -4.69 -12.28 -6.73
CA ALA A 439 -5.76 -13.22 -6.41
C ALA A 439 -6.52 -12.87 -5.12
N PHE A 440 -5.84 -12.30 -4.11
CA PHE A 440 -6.48 -11.80 -2.88
C PHE A 440 -7.49 -10.69 -3.20
N TYR A 441 -7.06 -9.64 -3.91
CA TYR A 441 -7.94 -8.54 -4.30
C TYR A 441 -9.09 -8.99 -5.18
N LEU A 442 -8.82 -9.88 -6.14
CA LEU A 442 -9.86 -10.42 -6.99
C LEU A 442 -10.90 -11.21 -6.18
N ARG A 443 -10.45 -12.05 -5.25
CA ARG A 443 -11.33 -12.82 -4.35
C ARG A 443 -12.20 -11.90 -3.49
N ALA A 444 -11.62 -10.85 -2.92
CA ALA A 444 -12.36 -9.85 -2.15
C ALA A 444 -13.45 -9.17 -3.00
N ARG A 445 -13.19 -8.93 -4.28
CA ARG A 445 -14.13 -8.28 -5.20
C ARG A 445 -15.25 -9.20 -5.69
N VAL A 446 -14.94 -10.43 -6.09
CA VAL A 446 -15.91 -11.33 -6.76
C VAL A 446 -16.54 -12.36 -5.82
N GLY A 447 -16.03 -12.47 -4.59
CA GLY A 447 -16.41 -13.48 -3.62
C GLY A 447 -15.66 -14.79 -3.81
N GLU A 448 -15.52 -15.55 -2.72
CA GLU A 448 -14.73 -16.79 -2.69
C GLU A 448 -15.24 -17.84 -3.69
N GLU A 449 -16.54 -18.11 -3.71
CA GLU A 449 -17.10 -19.17 -4.57
C GLU A 449 -16.87 -18.90 -6.06
N ASN A 450 -17.09 -17.65 -6.49
CA ASN A 450 -16.91 -17.26 -7.89
C ASN A 450 -15.43 -17.30 -8.28
N HIS A 451 -14.57 -16.84 -7.38
CA HIS A 451 -13.12 -16.90 -7.59
C HIS A 451 -12.64 -18.35 -7.70
N VAL A 452 -13.05 -19.25 -6.81
CA VAL A 452 -12.68 -20.68 -6.86
C VAL A 452 -13.20 -21.34 -8.14
N LYS A 453 -14.45 -21.06 -8.56
CA LYS A 453 -14.99 -21.55 -9.85
C LYS A 453 -14.15 -21.07 -11.03
N MET A 454 -13.77 -19.79 -11.05
CA MET A 454 -12.91 -19.22 -12.09
C MET A 454 -11.53 -19.89 -12.11
N LEU A 455 -10.87 -20.02 -10.96
CA LEU A 455 -9.55 -20.66 -10.86
C LEU A 455 -9.60 -22.14 -11.25
N THR A 456 -10.68 -22.85 -10.92
CA THR A 456 -10.87 -24.26 -11.32
C THR A 456 -10.93 -24.40 -12.84
N LYS A 457 -11.68 -23.51 -13.51
CA LYS A 457 -11.73 -23.48 -14.98
C LYS A 457 -10.36 -23.20 -15.59
N GLN A 458 -9.59 -22.27 -15.02
CA GLN A 458 -8.22 -21.99 -15.48
C GLN A 458 -7.29 -23.18 -15.26
N LEU A 459 -7.41 -23.86 -14.13
CA LEU A 459 -6.64 -25.06 -13.80
C LEU A 459 -6.88 -26.18 -14.82
N GLU A 460 -8.14 -26.47 -15.14
CA GLU A 460 -8.50 -27.48 -16.16
C GLU A 460 -7.92 -27.13 -17.54
N ASN A 461 -7.96 -25.86 -17.92
CA ASN A 461 -7.39 -25.39 -19.19
C ASN A 461 -5.87 -25.56 -19.23
N LEU A 462 -5.16 -25.14 -18.17
CA LEU A 462 -3.70 -25.30 -18.09
C LEU A 462 -3.27 -26.76 -18.07
N GLN A 463 -4.01 -27.64 -17.40
CA GLN A 463 -3.73 -29.07 -17.38
C GLN A 463 -3.87 -29.72 -18.77
N LYS A 464 -4.84 -29.28 -19.58
CA LYS A 464 -4.97 -29.71 -20.99
C LYS A 464 -3.78 -29.27 -21.84
N ILE A 465 -3.33 -28.02 -21.66
CA ILE A 465 -2.15 -27.49 -22.35
C ILE A 465 -0.91 -28.29 -21.95
N ALA A 466 -0.68 -28.47 -20.65
CA ALA A 466 0.45 -29.25 -20.13
C ALA A 466 0.48 -30.69 -20.66
N SER A 467 -0.68 -31.35 -20.73
CA SER A 467 -0.81 -32.71 -21.27
C SER A 467 -0.53 -32.81 -22.78
N THR A 468 -0.71 -31.69 -23.51
CA THR A 468 -0.48 -31.64 -24.96
C THR A 468 1.01 -31.46 -25.26
N VAL A 469 1.70 -30.59 -24.51
CA VAL A 469 3.15 -30.35 -24.66
C VAL A 469 3.97 -31.63 -24.48
N VAL A 470 3.60 -32.48 -23.50
CA VAL A 470 4.29 -33.75 -23.22
C VAL A 470 4.12 -34.78 -24.35
N LYS A 471 3.07 -34.71 -25.16
CA LYS A 471 2.81 -35.66 -26.25
C LYS A 471 3.49 -35.30 -27.57
N SER A 472 3.97 -34.07 -27.73
CA SER A 472 4.61 -33.59 -28.95
C SER A 472 6.13 -33.80 -29.02
N GLU A 473 6.77 -34.36 -27.99
CA GLU A 473 8.14 -34.89 -28.08
C GLU A 473 8.11 -36.40 -28.30
N PRO A 474 7.99 -36.84 -29.56
CA PRO A 474 9.03 -37.71 -30.07
C PRO A 474 9.37 -37.43 -31.55
N VAL A 475 10.60 -37.81 -31.92
CA VAL A 475 11.16 -37.89 -33.29
C VAL A 475 11.86 -36.59 -33.76
N GLN A 476 13.17 -36.46 -33.49
CA GLN A 476 14.23 -36.94 -34.39
C GLN A 476 15.61 -36.53 -33.83
N GLN A 477 16.26 -37.45 -33.11
CA GLN A 477 17.72 -37.42 -32.96
C GLN A 477 18.34 -37.67 -34.35
N GLN A 478 18.66 -36.60 -35.08
CA GLN A 478 19.64 -36.66 -36.15
C GLN A 478 20.96 -36.07 -35.62
N HIS A 479 21.93 -36.97 -35.45
CA HIS A 479 23.38 -36.83 -35.33
C HIS A 479 24.00 -35.42 -35.16
N PRO A 480 24.79 -35.19 -34.10
CA PRO A 480 25.77 -34.11 -34.06
C PRO A 480 27.11 -34.65 -34.62
N ALA A 481 27.35 -34.51 -35.93
CA ALA A 481 28.66 -34.84 -36.51
C ALA A 481 29.20 -33.84 -37.54
N GLN A 482 28.52 -32.71 -37.84
CA GLN A 482 28.94 -31.86 -38.96
C GLN A 482 28.93 -30.34 -38.74
N LEU A 483 28.93 -29.85 -37.49
CA LEU A 483 28.95 -28.40 -37.21
C LEU A 483 30.14 -27.95 -36.35
N GLN A 484 31.30 -28.57 -36.54
CA GLN A 484 32.55 -28.17 -35.88
C GLN A 484 33.59 -27.53 -36.81
N MET A 485 33.23 -27.19 -38.06
CA MET A 485 34.21 -26.66 -39.03
C MET A 485 33.74 -25.37 -39.73
N GLN A 486 33.20 -24.39 -39.00
CA GLN A 486 32.96 -23.07 -39.61
C GLN A 486 32.90 -21.86 -38.66
N LEU A 487 33.62 -21.90 -37.52
CA LEU A 487 33.69 -20.76 -36.59
C LEU A 487 35.12 -20.42 -36.13
N GLN A 488 36.13 -20.74 -36.94
CA GLN A 488 37.54 -20.45 -36.64
C GLN A 488 38.22 -19.48 -37.61
N GLN A 489 37.48 -18.56 -38.22
CA GLN A 489 38.10 -17.41 -38.88
C GLN A 489 37.29 -16.13 -38.61
N HIS A 490 37.99 -15.12 -38.09
CA HIS A 490 37.55 -13.77 -37.71
C HIS A 490 37.21 -13.55 -36.22
N GLN A 491 38.25 -13.60 -35.38
CA GLN A 491 38.42 -12.61 -34.32
C GLN A 491 39.92 -12.41 -34.04
N GLN A 492 40.56 -11.57 -34.85
CA GLN A 492 41.80 -10.91 -34.44
C GLN A 492 41.39 -9.70 -33.59
N LEU A 493 41.47 -9.85 -32.27
CA LEU A 493 41.41 -8.73 -31.32
C LEU A 493 42.76 -8.00 -31.35
N PRO A 494 42.79 -6.67 -31.50
CA PRO A 494 44.02 -5.92 -31.26
C PRO A 494 44.37 -5.98 -29.77
N TYR A 495 45.64 -6.24 -29.48
CA TYR A 495 46.24 -6.17 -28.16
C TYR A 495 45.88 -4.85 -27.47
N GLN A 496 45.06 -4.91 -26.41
CA GLN A 496 44.94 -3.82 -25.44
C GLN A 496 46.23 -3.76 -24.62
N GLN A 497 46.87 -2.60 -24.64
CA GLN A 497 47.99 -2.27 -23.76
C GLN A 497 47.56 -2.34 -22.29
N PRO A 498 48.45 -2.75 -21.37
CA PRO A 498 48.18 -2.63 -19.94
C PRO A 498 47.98 -1.16 -19.56
N PRO A 499 47.03 -0.85 -18.65
CA PRO A 499 46.80 0.53 -18.21
C PRO A 499 48.04 1.10 -17.50
N PRO A 500 48.28 2.41 -17.60
CA PRO A 500 49.37 3.06 -16.88
C PRO A 500 49.17 2.90 -15.37
N ASN A 501 50.26 2.50 -14.71
CA ASN A 501 50.35 2.30 -13.28
C ASN A 501 50.18 3.66 -12.58
N PHE A 502 49.00 3.94 -12.03
CA PHE A 502 48.80 5.12 -11.20
C PHE A 502 49.39 4.87 -9.80
N PRO A 503 50.22 5.78 -9.27
CA PRO A 503 50.73 5.64 -7.91
C PRO A 503 49.57 5.73 -6.92
N LEU A 504 49.43 4.69 -6.10
CA LEU A 504 48.51 4.68 -4.95
C LEU A 504 48.86 5.86 -4.02
N PRO A 505 47.86 6.62 -3.55
CA PRO A 505 48.08 7.61 -2.50
C PRO A 505 48.57 6.92 -1.21
N PRO A 506 49.43 7.58 -0.42
CA PRO A 506 50.00 6.99 0.79
C PRO A 506 48.88 6.66 1.80
N PRO A 507 49.04 5.57 2.59
CA PRO A 507 48.07 5.19 3.60
C PRO A 507 47.96 6.30 4.65
N MET A 508 46.75 6.80 4.87
CA MET A 508 46.49 7.70 5.99
C MET A 508 46.72 6.97 7.31
N PRO A 509 47.42 7.59 8.28
CA PRO A 509 47.63 6.98 9.59
C PRO A 509 46.29 6.81 10.33
N PRO A 510 46.16 5.77 11.17
CA PRO A 510 44.93 5.52 11.91
C PRO A 510 44.65 6.68 12.86
N GLN A 511 43.53 7.38 12.64
CA GLN A 511 43.00 8.31 13.62
C GLN A 511 42.54 7.50 14.84
N MET A 512 43.31 7.62 15.93
CA MET A 512 42.89 7.16 17.24
C MET A 512 41.62 7.93 17.64
N PHE A 513 40.48 7.22 17.65
CA PHE A 513 39.28 7.66 18.33
C PHE A 513 39.59 7.81 19.82
N GLN A 514 39.76 9.05 20.29
CA GLN A 514 39.70 9.35 21.72
C GLN A 514 38.24 9.30 22.16
N HIS A 515 37.91 8.30 22.96
CA HIS A 515 36.67 8.29 23.75
C HIS A 515 36.66 9.51 24.70
N PRO A 516 35.55 10.26 24.82
CA PRO A 516 35.42 11.25 25.86
C PRO A 516 35.29 10.53 27.21
N GLN A 517 36.26 10.76 28.10
CA GLN A 517 36.17 10.39 29.51
C GLN A 517 34.95 11.07 30.14
N GLN A 518 33.99 10.26 30.58
CA GLN A 518 32.95 10.71 31.50
C GLN A 518 33.59 11.12 32.83
N GLY A 519 33.48 12.39 33.17
CA GLY A 519 33.88 12.92 34.47
C GLY A 519 32.99 12.37 35.57
N GLN A 520 33.57 11.57 36.47
CA GLN A 520 32.98 11.24 37.76
C GLN A 520 32.93 12.51 38.63
N GLN A 521 31.73 13.01 38.87
CA GLN A 521 31.50 13.99 39.94
C GLN A 521 31.51 13.27 41.30
N MET A 522 32.49 13.62 42.11
CA MET A 522 32.60 13.26 43.52
C MET A 522 31.49 13.97 44.32
N THR A 523 30.57 13.20 44.88
CA THR A 523 29.63 13.64 45.91
C THR A 523 30.33 13.72 47.26
N GLY A 524 30.54 14.96 47.74
CA GLY A 524 31.07 15.25 49.06
C GLY A 524 30.04 15.00 50.16
N TYR A 525 30.37 14.13 51.11
CA TYR A 525 29.68 13.96 52.38
C TYR A 525 29.98 15.14 53.32
N TYR A 526 28.95 15.88 53.75
CA TYR A 526 29.03 16.77 54.90
C TYR A 526 28.72 15.97 56.18
N GLY A 527 29.72 15.88 57.06
CA GLY A 527 29.54 15.44 58.44
C GLY A 527 28.98 16.57 59.30
N GLN A 528 27.88 16.29 59.99
CA GLN A 528 27.26 17.15 60.99
C GLN A 528 27.64 16.60 62.38
N GLN A 529 28.51 17.30 63.10
CA GLN A 529 28.71 17.11 64.54
C GLN A 529 27.82 18.12 65.28
N MET A 530 26.89 17.60 66.07
CA MET A 530 26.17 18.34 67.09
C MET A 530 27.04 18.41 68.35
N HIS A 531 27.12 19.62 68.90
CA HIS A 531 27.20 19.87 70.34
C HIS A 531 25.96 20.64 70.75
#